data_AF-A0A1M4XES9-F1
#
_entry.id   AF-A0A1M4XES9-F1
#
_cell.length_a   1.000
_cell.length_b   1.000
_cell.length_c   1.000
_cell.angle_alpha   90.00
_cell.angle_beta   90.00
_cell.angle_gamma   90.00
#
_symmetry.space_group_name_H-M   'P 1'
#
loop_
_entity.id
_entity.type
_entity.pdbx_description
1 polymer ?
#
loop_
_entity_poly.entity_id
_entity_poly.type
_entity_poly.pdbx_seq_one_letter_code
_entity_poly.pdbx_strand_id
1 'polypeptide(L)'
;MDTLTIAQKIKSVPVEKIFGYEELKEINWLWINRDIFRDIIYSADTKDELEESEIDEFLRIIGDEDFVELLQDRMSDKGFVFMDSIRFKKLEKGFKDFGVKTFIFVNRRYLARLLVHFNDEFDWILKAMTVDLSGYNDRELQEVYKEYFENNARILEEIAVNGSYSQDLLEWDFDMDTNTLSCSYQGEKTSQWSGEEAITRFEELMER
;
A
#
# COMPACT_ATOMS: atom_id res chain seq x y z
N MET A 1 -13.39 -2.26 32.41
CA MET A 1 -13.28 -3.51 31.62
C MET A 1 -11.96 -3.47 30.85
N ASP A 2 -11.41 -4.61 30.44
CA ASP A 2 -10.07 -4.70 29.85
C ASP A 2 -10.04 -4.12 28.42
N THR A 3 -9.04 -3.31 28.04
CA THR A 3 -8.86 -2.74 26.68
C THR A 3 -8.86 -3.82 25.60
N LEU A 4 -8.49 -5.04 25.96
CA LEU A 4 -8.62 -6.25 25.14
C LEU A 4 -10.05 -6.51 24.65
N THR A 5 -11.08 -6.11 25.42
CA THR A 5 -12.49 -6.36 25.12
C THR A 5 -12.97 -5.55 23.91
N ILE A 6 -12.61 -4.27 23.84
CA ILE A 6 -12.99 -3.38 22.73
C ILE A 6 -12.30 -3.84 21.44
N ALA A 7 -11.01 -4.16 21.50
CA ALA A 7 -10.26 -4.68 20.35
C ALA A 7 -10.87 -5.99 19.82
N GLN A 8 -11.30 -6.89 20.72
CA GLN A 8 -11.98 -8.14 20.35
C GLN A 8 -13.35 -7.89 19.71
N LYS A 9 -14.14 -6.93 20.22
CA LYS A 9 -15.42 -6.54 19.62
C LYS A 9 -15.20 -6.01 18.20
N ILE A 10 -14.26 -5.10 18.01
CA ILE A 10 -13.88 -4.59 16.68
C ILE A 10 -13.54 -5.77 15.77
N LYS A 11 -12.62 -6.65 16.17
CA LYS A 11 -12.13 -7.81 15.39
C LYS A 11 -13.19 -8.87 15.10
N SER A 12 -14.28 -8.96 15.85
CA SER A 12 -15.30 -10.01 15.66
C SER A 12 -16.50 -9.59 14.81
N VAL A 13 -16.82 -8.29 14.76
CA VAL A 13 -18.00 -7.80 14.02
C VAL A 13 -17.70 -7.63 12.54
N PRO A 14 -18.54 -8.12 11.60
CA PRO A 14 -18.31 -7.95 10.17
C PRO A 14 -18.01 -6.50 9.80
N VAL A 15 -16.96 -6.28 8.98
CA VAL A 15 -16.53 -4.94 8.57
C VAL A 15 -17.61 -4.21 7.78
N GLU A 16 -18.44 -4.93 7.02
CA GLU A 16 -19.69 -4.43 6.42
C GLU A 16 -20.54 -3.66 7.42
N LYS A 17 -20.78 -4.27 8.59
CA LYS A 17 -21.62 -3.69 9.65
C LYS A 17 -20.96 -2.46 10.29
N ILE A 18 -19.64 -2.51 10.50
CA ILE A 18 -18.87 -1.38 11.04
C ILE A 18 -19.04 -0.13 10.17
N PHE A 19 -19.00 -0.30 8.85
CA PHE A 19 -19.09 0.81 7.91
C PHE A 19 -20.51 1.06 7.37
N GLY A 20 -21.52 0.33 7.86
CA GLY A 20 -22.91 0.53 7.48
C GLY A 20 -23.27 0.09 6.04
N TYR A 21 -22.54 -0.87 5.48
CA TYR A 21 -22.81 -1.44 4.15
C TYR A 21 -23.43 -2.82 4.24
N GLU A 22 -24.32 -3.17 3.31
CA GLU A 22 -24.78 -4.55 3.15
C GLU A 22 -23.67 -5.43 2.54
N GLU A 23 -22.97 -4.90 1.54
CA GLU A 23 -21.83 -5.55 0.89
C GLU A 23 -20.77 -4.52 0.50
N LEU A 24 -19.50 -4.80 0.81
CA LEU A 24 -18.39 -3.90 0.47
C LEU A 24 -17.93 -3.97 -1.00
N LYS A 25 -18.45 -4.93 -1.79
CA LYS A 25 -17.95 -5.22 -3.15
C LYS A 25 -18.11 -4.06 -4.15
N GLU A 26 -19.05 -3.15 -3.89
CA GLU A 26 -19.37 -2.01 -4.76
C GLU A 26 -18.62 -0.74 -4.36
N ILE A 27 -17.90 -0.78 -3.23
CA ILE A 27 -17.14 0.35 -2.72
C ILE A 27 -15.73 0.30 -3.29
N ASN A 28 -15.35 1.37 -4.00
CA ASN A 28 -14.02 1.48 -4.59
C ASN A 28 -12.92 1.68 -3.54
N TRP A 29 -13.21 2.48 -2.52
CA TRP A 29 -12.29 2.77 -1.42
C TRP A 29 -13.03 3.33 -0.20
N LEU A 30 -12.41 3.20 0.97
CA LEU A 30 -12.86 3.75 2.25
C LEU A 30 -11.72 4.53 2.88
N TRP A 31 -12.06 5.58 3.62
CA TRP A 31 -11.13 6.36 4.41
C TRP A 31 -11.44 6.20 5.89
N ILE A 32 -10.40 6.18 6.70
CA ILE A 32 -10.50 6.14 8.15
C ILE A 32 -9.54 7.18 8.72
N ASN A 33 -9.98 7.93 9.71
CA ASN A 33 -9.14 8.81 10.50
C ASN A 33 -9.58 8.75 11.96
N ARG A 34 -8.82 9.44 12.83
CA ARG A 34 -9.08 9.50 14.26
C ARG A 34 -10.52 9.88 14.60
N ASP A 35 -11.12 10.77 13.82
CA ASP A 35 -12.43 11.36 14.11
C ASP A 35 -13.55 10.30 14.07
N ILE A 36 -13.40 9.25 13.24
CA ILE A 36 -14.41 8.20 13.10
C ILE A 36 -14.14 6.94 13.94
N PHE A 37 -13.03 6.89 14.70
CA PHE A 37 -12.69 5.70 15.50
C PHE A 37 -13.76 5.38 16.54
N ARG A 38 -14.33 6.41 17.17
CA ARG A 38 -15.42 6.24 18.14
C ARG A 38 -16.65 5.63 17.47
N ASP A 39 -17.02 6.12 16.29
CA ASP A 39 -18.16 5.60 15.53
C ASP A 39 -17.96 4.13 15.12
N ILE A 40 -16.72 3.75 14.79
CA ILE A 40 -16.33 2.36 14.53
C ILE A 40 -16.53 1.49 15.79
N ILE A 41 -16.13 1.98 16.98
CA ILE A 41 -16.32 1.26 18.24
C ILE A 41 -17.81 1.06 18.53
N TYR A 42 -18.64 2.11 18.41
CA TYR A 42 -20.08 1.96 18.61
C TYR A 42 -20.71 0.99 17.63
N SER A 43 -20.31 1.06 16.35
CA SER A 43 -20.82 0.15 15.32
C SER A 43 -20.40 -1.31 15.58
N ALA A 44 -19.25 -1.52 16.22
CA ALA A 44 -18.79 -2.83 16.69
C ALA A 44 -19.47 -3.26 18.01
N ASP A 45 -20.00 -2.34 18.81
CA ASP A 45 -20.68 -2.68 20.06
C ASP A 45 -22.16 -3.03 19.84
N THR A 46 -22.39 -4.14 19.15
CA THR A 46 -23.72 -4.57 18.70
C THR A 46 -24.77 -4.84 19.79
N LYS A 47 -24.36 -4.80 21.07
CA LYS A 47 -25.19 -5.08 22.24
C LYS A 47 -25.28 -3.90 23.21
N ASP A 48 -24.68 -2.75 22.87
CA ASP A 48 -24.64 -1.55 23.71
C ASP A 48 -24.13 -1.85 25.13
N GLU A 49 -23.02 -2.60 25.23
CA GLU A 49 -22.43 -3.05 26.49
C GLU A 49 -21.28 -2.16 26.98
N LEU A 50 -20.72 -1.32 26.12
CA LEU A 50 -19.57 -0.46 26.44
C LEU A 50 -20.01 0.86 27.07
N GLU A 51 -19.35 1.25 28.16
CA GLU A 51 -19.52 2.58 28.74
C GLU A 51 -18.64 3.62 28.03
N GLU A 52 -19.12 4.87 27.94
CA GLU A 52 -18.38 6.00 27.35
C GLU A 52 -16.97 6.17 27.91
N SER A 53 -16.82 6.00 29.23
CA SER A 53 -15.55 6.12 29.95
C SER A 53 -14.52 5.09 29.49
N GLU A 54 -14.97 3.89 29.11
CA GLU A 54 -14.11 2.80 28.64
C GLU A 54 -13.66 3.04 27.21
N ILE A 55 -14.55 3.57 26.37
CA ILE A 55 -14.24 4.00 25.00
C ILE A 55 -13.21 5.14 25.02
N ASP A 56 -13.40 6.14 25.88
CA ASP A 56 -12.48 7.25 26.08
C ASP A 56 -11.09 6.78 26.50
N GLU A 57 -11.02 5.87 27.47
CA GLU A 57 -9.76 5.31 27.95
C GLU A 57 -9.04 4.52 26.86
N PHE A 58 -9.76 3.65 26.15
CA PHE A 58 -9.20 2.88 25.04
C PHE A 58 -8.66 3.78 23.93
N LEU A 59 -9.44 4.76 23.47
CA LEU A 59 -9.02 5.70 22.44
C LEU A 59 -7.79 6.49 22.91
N ARG A 60 -7.70 6.89 24.18
CA ARG A 60 -6.52 7.61 24.71
C ARG A 60 -5.24 6.76 24.64
N ILE A 61 -5.35 5.45 24.79
CA ILE A 61 -4.20 4.53 24.88
C ILE A 61 -3.77 4.04 23.50
N ILE A 62 -4.71 3.73 22.62
CA ILE A 62 -4.40 3.11 21.31
C ILE A 62 -3.88 4.15 20.30
N GLY A 63 -2.78 3.80 19.63
CA GLY A 63 -2.25 4.54 18.49
C GLY A 63 -3.16 4.40 17.26
N ASP A 64 -3.02 5.33 16.31
CA ASP A 64 -3.85 5.30 15.10
C ASP A 64 -3.55 4.09 14.22
N GLU A 65 -2.27 3.77 14.07
CA GLU A 65 -1.77 2.58 13.39
C GLU A 65 -2.32 1.30 14.04
N ASP A 66 -2.14 1.15 15.35
CA ASP A 66 -2.62 -0.02 16.10
C ASP A 66 -4.14 -0.20 15.96
N PHE A 67 -4.90 0.90 15.93
CA PHE A 67 -6.34 0.86 15.73
C PHE A 67 -6.70 0.35 14.33
N VAL A 68 -6.02 0.86 13.30
CA VAL A 68 -6.25 0.47 11.89
C VAL A 68 -5.87 -0.98 11.65
N GLU A 69 -4.81 -1.47 12.31
CA GLU A 69 -4.42 -2.89 12.29
C GLU A 69 -5.53 -3.82 12.79
N LEU A 70 -6.41 -3.37 13.69
CA LEU A 70 -7.57 -4.17 14.14
C LEU A 70 -8.56 -4.48 12.99
N LEU A 71 -8.53 -3.69 11.91
CA LEU A 71 -9.40 -3.83 10.75
C LEU A 71 -8.70 -4.48 9.55
N GLN A 72 -7.37 -4.36 9.46
CA GLN A 72 -6.61 -4.63 8.24
C GLN A 72 -6.80 -6.05 7.68
N ASP A 73 -6.64 -7.09 8.50
CA ASP A 73 -6.79 -8.48 8.05
C ASP A 73 -8.17 -8.74 7.45
N ARG A 74 -9.21 -8.23 8.10
CA ARG A 74 -10.60 -8.47 7.70
C ARG A 74 -10.99 -7.63 6.49
N MET A 75 -10.44 -6.42 6.38
CA MET A 75 -10.55 -5.63 5.15
C MET A 75 -9.86 -6.36 3.99
N SER A 76 -8.69 -6.97 4.23
CA SER A 76 -7.96 -7.78 3.24
C SER A 76 -8.76 -8.99 2.78
N ASP A 77 -9.41 -9.71 3.70
CA ASP A 77 -10.31 -10.83 3.39
C ASP A 77 -11.51 -10.40 2.51
N LYS A 78 -11.93 -9.15 2.61
CA LYS A 78 -12.96 -8.53 1.76
C LYS A 78 -12.43 -7.95 0.45
N GLY A 79 -11.17 -8.18 0.15
CA GLY A 79 -10.54 -7.75 -1.09
C GLY A 79 -10.13 -6.29 -1.09
N PHE A 80 -9.90 -5.68 0.07
CA PHE A 80 -9.30 -4.36 0.18
C PHE A 80 -7.80 -4.47 0.44
N VAL A 81 -7.06 -3.42 0.12
CA VAL A 81 -5.65 -3.27 0.48
C VAL A 81 -5.48 -1.94 1.17
N PHE A 82 -4.68 -1.94 2.24
CA PHE A 82 -4.30 -0.72 2.92
C PHE A 82 -3.32 0.07 2.05
N MET A 83 -3.52 1.38 1.96
CA MET A 83 -2.66 2.29 1.21
C MET A 83 -2.55 3.62 1.96
N ASP A 84 -1.36 4.18 1.99
CA ASP A 84 -1.14 5.53 2.52
C ASP A 84 -1.89 6.58 1.69
N SER A 85 -2.48 7.57 2.37
CA SER A 85 -3.28 8.62 1.73
C SER A 85 -2.51 9.48 0.72
N ILE A 86 -1.21 9.71 0.94
CA ILE A 86 -0.35 10.48 0.02
C ILE A 86 -0.18 9.71 -1.29
N ARG A 87 0.06 8.39 -1.20
CA ARG A 87 0.16 7.51 -2.37
C ARG A 87 -1.17 7.38 -3.09
N PHE A 88 -2.25 7.17 -2.34
CA PHE A 88 -3.59 7.07 -2.91
C PHE A 88 -3.97 8.34 -3.68
N LYS A 89 -3.66 9.53 -3.16
CA LYS A 89 -3.89 10.82 -3.83
C LYS A 89 -3.18 10.93 -5.19
N LYS A 90 -2.02 10.30 -5.34
CA LYS A 90 -1.25 10.32 -6.61
C LYS A 90 -1.90 9.41 -7.66
N LEU A 91 -2.53 8.32 -7.24
CA LEU A 91 -3.25 7.39 -8.13
C LEU A 91 -4.68 7.87 -8.44
N GLU A 92 -5.40 8.39 -7.44
CA GLU A 92 -6.78 8.83 -7.54
C GLU A 92 -6.90 10.35 -7.64
N LYS A 93 -6.99 10.85 -8.88
CA LYS A 93 -7.05 12.30 -9.17
C LYS A 93 -8.22 13.02 -8.49
N GLY A 94 -9.30 12.31 -8.13
CA GLY A 94 -10.45 12.87 -7.43
C GLY A 94 -10.28 12.98 -5.91
N PHE A 95 -9.25 12.37 -5.33
CA PHE A 95 -9.06 12.32 -3.89
C PHE A 95 -8.56 13.66 -3.35
N LYS A 96 -9.25 14.18 -2.34
CA LYS A 96 -8.85 15.38 -1.61
C LYS A 96 -8.30 14.98 -0.26
N ASP A 97 -7.19 15.62 0.09
CA ASP A 97 -6.62 15.51 1.43
C ASP A 97 -7.57 16.14 2.45
N PHE A 98 -7.75 15.46 3.58
CA PHE A 98 -8.59 15.91 4.68
C PHE A 98 -7.82 16.82 5.67
N GLY A 99 -6.51 17.00 5.48
CA GLY A 99 -5.67 17.80 6.39
C GLY A 99 -5.42 17.13 7.75
N VAL A 100 -5.81 15.86 7.87
CA VAL A 100 -5.60 14.99 9.03
C VAL A 100 -5.06 13.66 8.54
N LYS A 101 -4.33 12.95 9.41
CA LYS A 101 -3.81 11.63 9.08
C LYS A 101 -4.97 10.70 8.71
N THR A 102 -4.94 10.23 7.47
CA THR A 102 -6.03 9.44 6.87
C THR A 102 -5.46 8.13 6.33
N PHE A 103 -6.13 7.05 6.68
CA PHE A 103 -5.82 5.67 6.33
C PHE A 103 -6.80 5.25 5.23
N ILE A 104 -6.31 4.76 4.10
CA ILE A 104 -7.15 4.38 2.97
C ILE A 104 -7.17 2.86 2.80
N PHE A 105 -8.36 2.30 2.69
CA PHE A 105 -8.56 0.94 2.21
C PHE A 105 -9.10 1.00 0.79
N VAL A 106 -8.36 0.48 -0.18
CA VAL A 106 -8.73 0.48 -1.60
C VAL A 106 -9.16 -0.91 -2.03
N ASN A 107 -10.28 -1.05 -2.73
CA ASN A 107 -10.70 -2.32 -3.28
C ASN A 107 -9.68 -2.80 -4.34
N ARG A 108 -9.21 -4.04 -4.28
CA ARG A 108 -8.21 -4.60 -5.21
C ARG A 108 -8.61 -4.49 -6.68
N ARG A 109 -9.90 -4.65 -7.01
CA ARG A 109 -10.39 -4.49 -8.39
C ARG A 109 -10.32 -3.04 -8.84
N TYR A 110 -10.60 -2.10 -7.94
CA TYR A 110 -10.48 -0.69 -8.22
C TYR A 110 -9.02 -0.28 -8.36
N LEU A 111 -8.16 -0.74 -7.44
CA LEU A 111 -6.72 -0.51 -7.51
C LEU A 111 -6.14 -1.04 -8.82
N ALA A 112 -6.49 -2.25 -9.25
CA ALA A 112 -6.03 -2.79 -10.53
C ALA A 112 -6.38 -1.88 -11.71
N ARG A 113 -7.53 -1.19 -11.68
CA ARG A 113 -7.90 -0.20 -12.70
C ARG A 113 -7.06 1.07 -12.62
N LEU A 114 -6.77 1.56 -11.42
CA LEU A 114 -5.88 2.71 -11.23
C LEU A 114 -4.46 2.39 -11.74
N LEU A 115 -4.01 1.14 -11.55
CA LEU A 115 -2.68 0.68 -11.92
C LEU A 115 -2.49 0.41 -13.41
N VAL A 116 -3.54 0.32 -14.22
CA VAL A 116 -3.36 0.15 -15.68
C VAL A 116 -2.51 1.29 -16.25
N HIS A 117 -2.84 2.53 -15.91
CA HIS A 117 -2.07 3.69 -16.35
C HIS A 117 -0.71 3.78 -15.65
N PHE A 118 -0.63 3.35 -14.39
CA PHE A 118 0.63 3.31 -13.66
C PHE A 118 1.62 2.36 -14.34
N ASN A 119 1.19 1.17 -14.76
CA ASN A 119 2.06 0.20 -15.39
C ASN A 119 2.63 0.71 -16.72
N ASP A 120 1.79 1.35 -17.54
CA ASP A 120 2.24 1.93 -18.81
C ASP A 120 3.24 3.09 -18.61
N GLU A 121 3.03 3.91 -17.58
CA GLU A 121 3.87 5.07 -17.26
C GLU A 121 5.20 4.68 -16.60
N PHE A 122 5.19 3.66 -15.75
CA PHE A 122 6.29 3.30 -14.87
C PHE A 122 6.97 1.97 -15.20
N ASP A 123 6.75 1.39 -16.39
CA ASP A 123 7.47 0.20 -16.88
C ASP A 123 9.00 0.37 -16.84
N TRP A 124 9.50 1.61 -16.97
CA TRP A 124 10.92 1.94 -16.82
C TRP A 124 11.50 1.53 -15.46
N ILE A 125 10.68 1.46 -14.40
CA ILE A 125 11.09 0.99 -13.07
C ILE A 125 11.56 -0.46 -13.17
N LEU A 126 10.82 -1.32 -13.87
CA LEU A 126 11.19 -2.73 -14.06
C LEU A 126 12.50 -2.86 -14.84
N LYS A 127 12.72 -1.99 -15.82
CA LYS A 127 13.98 -1.92 -16.59
C LYS A 127 15.16 -1.52 -15.70
N ALA A 128 15.00 -0.47 -14.88
CA ALA A 128 16.01 -0.05 -13.91
C ALA A 128 16.38 -1.18 -12.92
N MET A 129 15.36 -1.80 -12.32
CA MET A 129 15.54 -2.93 -11.41
C MET A 129 16.26 -4.11 -12.07
N THR A 130 16.00 -4.36 -13.35
CA THR A 130 16.71 -5.40 -14.10
C THR A 130 18.19 -5.09 -14.22
N VAL A 131 18.54 -3.84 -14.57
CA VAL A 131 19.94 -3.41 -14.69
C VAL A 131 20.68 -3.57 -13.36
N ASP A 132 20.04 -3.16 -12.25
CA ASP A 132 20.61 -3.32 -10.91
C ASP A 132 20.81 -4.80 -10.56
N LEU A 133 19.77 -5.63 -10.73
CA LEU A 133 19.80 -7.04 -10.35
C LEU A 133 20.75 -7.86 -11.24
N SER A 134 20.84 -7.56 -12.53
CA SER A 134 21.79 -8.20 -13.46
C SER A 134 23.22 -7.85 -13.11
N GLY A 135 23.49 -6.57 -12.82
CA GLY A 135 24.81 -6.09 -12.42
C GLY A 135 25.25 -6.68 -11.08
N TYR A 136 24.30 -6.89 -10.16
CA TYR A 136 24.55 -7.51 -8.87
C TYR A 136 24.87 -9.01 -8.98
N ASN A 137 24.06 -9.76 -9.74
CA ASN A 137 24.21 -11.21 -9.84
C ASN A 137 25.21 -11.67 -10.91
N ASP A 138 25.83 -10.74 -11.66
CA ASP A 138 26.67 -11.03 -12.83
C ASP A 138 25.97 -11.96 -13.83
N ARG A 139 24.69 -11.67 -14.11
CA ARG A 139 23.81 -12.44 -15.00
C ARG A 139 23.49 -11.67 -16.26
N GLU A 140 23.20 -12.39 -17.34
CA GLU A 140 22.73 -11.75 -18.58
C GLU A 140 21.42 -10.99 -18.35
N LEU A 141 21.39 -9.73 -18.79
CA LEU A 141 20.26 -8.82 -18.57
C LEU A 141 18.94 -9.40 -19.10
N GLN A 142 18.97 -10.03 -20.27
CA GLN A 142 17.78 -10.63 -20.88
C GLN A 142 17.21 -11.79 -20.05
N GLU A 143 18.06 -12.61 -19.45
CA GLU A 143 17.63 -13.71 -18.58
C GLU A 143 16.95 -13.16 -17.33
N VAL A 144 17.57 -12.16 -16.68
CA VAL A 144 17.03 -11.50 -15.49
C VAL A 144 15.70 -10.83 -15.79
N TYR A 145 15.59 -10.12 -16.91
CA TYR A 145 14.34 -9.44 -17.29
C TYR A 145 13.21 -10.46 -17.45
N LYS A 146 13.43 -11.52 -18.22
CA LYS A 146 12.42 -12.56 -18.47
C LYS A 146 12.02 -13.33 -17.22
N GLU A 147 12.98 -13.61 -16.34
CA GLU A 147 12.72 -14.41 -15.14
C GLU A 147 11.94 -13.62 -14.08
N TYR A 148 12.29 -12.36 -13.86
CA TYR A 148 11.78 -11.60 -12.70
C TYR A 148 10.80 -10.47 -13.05
N PHE A 149 10.95 -9.83 -14.22
CA PHE A 149 10.35 -8.51 -14.47
C PHE A 149 9.41 -8.45 -15.67
N GLU A 150 9.61 -9.28 -16.69
CA GLU A 150 8.78 -9.29 -17.91
C GLU A 150 7.32 -9.56 -17.56
N ASN A 151 6.44 -8.61 -17.88
CA ASN A 151 5.00 -8.65 -17.57
C ASN A 151 4.66 -8.80 -16.08
N ASN A 152 5.59 -8.49 -15.17
CA ASN A 152 5.36 -8.63 -13.73
C ASN A 152 4.72 -7.38 -13.12
N ALA A 153 3.45 -7.16 -13.46
CA ALA A 153 2.65 -6.04 -12.95
C ALA A 153 2.53 -6.01 -11.41
N ARG A 154 2.80 -7.14 -10.74
CA ARG A 154 2.72 -7.24 -9.28
C ARG A 154 3.82 -6.44 -8.58
N ILE A 155 5.00 -6.33 -9.18
CA ILE A 155 6.10 -5.52 -8.64
C ILE A 155 5.71 -4.03 -8.66
N LEU A 156 5.16 -3.56 -9.78
CA LEU A 156 4.67 -2.19 -9.90
C LEU A 156 3.49 -1.91 -8.96
N GLU A 157 2.59 -2.87 -8.75
CA GLU A 157 1.54 -2.78 -7.72
C GLU A 157 2.16 -2.59 -6.33
N GLU A 158 3.16 -3.41 -5.97
CA GLU A 158 3.82 -3.33 -4.68
C GLU A 158 4.53 -1.98 -4.47
N ILE A 159 5.24 -1.49 -5.49
CA ILE A 159 5.87 -0.17 -5.49
C ILE A 159 4.84 0.97 -5.42
N ALA A 160 3.71 0.86 -6.11
CA ALA A 160 2.66 1.85 -6.05
C ALA A 160 2.05 1.94 -4.64
N VAL A 161 1.79 0.79 -4.01
CA VAL A 161 1.17 0.67 -2.68
C VAL A 161 2.15 1.05 -1.56
N ASN A 162 3.30 0.40 -1.51
CA ASN A 162 4.26 0.50 -0.40
C ASN A 162 5.30 1.58 -0.64
N GLY A 163 5.66 1.82 -1.90
CA GLY A 163 6.76 2.70 -2.25
C GLY A 163 8.09 2.07 -2.42
N SER A 164 8.19 0.82 -2.01
CA SER A 164 9.41 0.07 -2.14
C SER A 164 9.11 -1.35 -2.54
N TYR A 165 10.15 -2.00 -3.03
CA TYR A 165 10.18 -3.41 -3.31
C TYR A 165 11.56 -3.94 -2.93
N SER A 166 11.62 -5.12 -2.33
CA SER A 166 12.88 -5.75 -1.97
C SER A 166 12.95 -7.14 -2.59
N GLN A 167 14.10 -7.47 -3.16
CA GLN A 167 14.39 -8.80 -3.67
C GLN A 167 15.85 -9.15 -3.38
N ASP A 168 16.06 -10.35 -2.83
CA ASP A 168 17.36 -10.83 -2.37
C ASP A 168 18.02 -9.86 -1.38
N LEU A 169 19.06 -9.15 -1.81
CA LEU A 169 19.79 -8.16 -1.00
C LEU A 169 19.65 -6.73 -1.52
N LEU A 170 18.79 -6.54 -2.53
CA LEU A 170 18.48 -5.25 -3.13
C LEU A 170 17.14 -4.73 -2.62
N GLU A 171 17.12 -3.44 -2.35
CA GLU A 171 15.93 -2.69 -1.97
C GLU A 171 15.80 -1.52 -2.93
N TRP A 172 14.61 -1.37 -3.53
CA TRP A 172 14.28 -0.26 -4.40
C TRP A 172 13.22 0.62 -3.74
N ASP A 173 13.52 1.91 -3.63
CA ASP A 173 12.61 2.92 -3.11
C ASP A 173 12.22 3.89 -4.22
N PHE A 174 10.92 3.98 -4.49
CA PHE A 174 10.34 4.86 -5.49
C PHE A 174 9.68 6.08 -4.87
N ASP A 175 10.24 7.24 -5.17
CA ASP A 175 9.66 8.53 -4.84
C ASP A 175 8.87 9.08 -6.04
N MET A 176 7.54 9.00 -5.92
CA MET A 176 6.63 9.54 -6.94
C MET A 176 6.66 11.07 -7.04
N ASP A 177 7.12 11.81 -6.02
CA ASP A 177 7.20 13.29 -6.10
C ASP A 177 8.37 13.74 -6.97
N THR A 178 9.51 13.07 -6.84
CA THR A 178 10.71 13.34 -7.64
C THR A 178 10.82 12.45 -8.88
N ASN A 179 9.88 11.52 -9.06
CA ASN A 179 9.88 10.51 -10.12
C ASN A 179 11.23 9.77 -10.24
N THR A 180 11.75 9.34 -9.08
CA THR A 180 13.08 8.77 -8.96
C THR A 180 13.02 7.42 -8.26
N LEU A 181 13.74 6.44 -8.80
CA LEU A 181 13.96 5.14 -8.16
C LEU A 181 15.37 5.11 -7.57
N SER A 182 15.53 4.80 -6.29
CA SER A 182 16.84 4.55 -5.68
C SER A 182 16.99 3.06 -5.39
N CYS A 183 18.16 2.49 -5.68
CA CYS A 183 18.50 1.13 -5.27
C CYS A 183 19.53 1.18 -4.14
N SER A 184 19.37 0.29 -3.16
CA SER A 184 20.32 0.06 -2.09
C SER A 184 20.68 -1.41 -1.98
N TYR A 185 21.93 -1.71 -1.66
CA TYR A 185 22.42 -3.04 -1.33
C TYR A 185 22.88 -3.05 0.13
N GLN A 186 22.27 -3.90 0.97
CA GLN A 186 22.59 -3.97 2.40
C GLN A 186 22.56 -2.60 3.12
N GLY A 187 21.64 -1.71 2.70
CA GLY A 187 21.49 -0.36 3.25
C GLY A 187 22.44 0.70 2.68
N GLU A 188 23.36 0.32 1.78
CA GLU A 188 24.21 1.28 1.06
C GLU A 188 23.60 1.60 -0.30
N LYS A 189 23.37 2.89 -0.58
CA LYS A 189 22.82 3.34 -1.86
C LYS A 189 23.79 3.02 -3.00
N THR A 190 23.34 2.25 -3.99
CA THR A 190 24.14 1.76 -5.11
C THR A 190 23.84 2.49 -6.41
N SER A 191 22.57 2.80 -6.66
CA SER A 191 22.15 3.49 -7.89
C SER A 191 20.95 4.39 -7.66
N GLN A 192 20.73 5.28 -8.62
CA GLN A 192 19.56 6.14 -8.69
C GLN A 192 19.19 6.29 -10.17
N TRP A 193 17.91 6.17 -10.46
CA TRP A 193 17.39 6.16 -11.82
C TRP A 193 16.30 7.20 -12.01
N SER A 194 16.38 7.87 -13.15
CA SER A 194 15.24 8.54 -13.79
C SER A 194 14.70 7.68 -14.92
N GLY A 195 13.47 7.93 -15.37
CA GLY A 195 12.83 7.11 -16.41
C GLY A 195 13.57 7.06 -17.74
N GLU A 196 14.03 8.20 -18.26
CA GLU A 196 14.76 8.26 -19.53
C GLU A 196 16.13 7.56 -19.44
N GLU A 197 16.82 7.75 -18.32
CA GLU A 197 18.11 7.11 -18.05
C GLU A 197 17.99 5.59 -17.96
N ALA A 198 16.98 5.09 -17.23
CA ALA A 198 16.72 3.67 -17.08
C ALA A 198 16.42 3.00 -18.43
N ILE A 199 15.56 3.62 -19.25
CA ILE A 199 15.21 3.10 -20.58
C ILE A 199 16.46 3.05 -21.46
N THR A 200 17.18 4.17 -21.58
CA THR A 200 18.37 4.27 -22.42
C THR A 200 19.40 3.22 -22.01
N ARG A 201 19.67 3.10 -20.71
CA ARG A 201 20.68 2.17 -20.20
C ARG A 201 20.31 0.72 -20.42
N PHE A 202 19.03 0.37 -20.23
CA PHE A 202 18.54 -0.97 -20.47
C PHE A 202 18.67 -1.36 -21.95
N GLU A 203 18.27 -0.47 -22.87
CA GLU A 203 18.37 -0.71 -24.31
C GLU A 203 19.82 -0.87 -24.77
N GLU A 204 20.73 -0.01 -24.32
CA GLU A 204 22.18 -0.12 -24.60
C GLU A 204 22.79 -1.47 -24.18
N LEU A 205 22.31 -2.05 -23.08
CA LEU A 205 22.81 -3.30 -22.53
C LEU A 205 22.15 -4.53 -23.19
N MET A 206 20.92 -4.40 -23.69
CA MET A 206 20.22 -5.45 -24.45
C MET A 206 20.77 -5.62 -25.87
N GLU A 207 21.38 -4.58 -26.45
CA GLU A 207 21.96 -4.62 -27.80
C GLU A 207 23.41 -5.16 -27.85
N ARG A 208 24.02 -5.42 -26.69
CA ARG A 208 25.39 -5.96 -26.57
C ARG A 208 25.39 -7.49 -26.57
#